data_AF-A0A9Q9DWN5-F1
#
_entry.id   AF-A0A9Q9DWN5-F1
#
_cell.length_a   1.000
_cell.length_b   1.000
_cell.length_c   1.000
_cell.angle_alpha   90.00
_cell.angle_beta   90.00
_cell.angle_gamma   90.00
#
_symmetry.space_group_name_H-M   'P 1'
#
loop_
_entity.id
_entity.type
_entity.pdbx_description
1 polymer ?
#
loop_
_entity_poly.entity_id
_entity_poly.type
_entity_poly.pdbx_seq_one_letter_code
_entity_poly.pdbx_strand_id
1 'polypeptide(L)'
;MGRTEKSQGLAPPAIRKDIRAKQARHIINKVVPAILTSNARARRGVDGSELIANPGPVGAAGREGQSKDGARAHGDGGEGETTEYVKRKGQGRRKVKGNETFDEDGGVGVSDTKRDGVKGQTKAKGRKRNDSLDEELSNLTLQPGAPSSPKKERSIRIITTDTLTAAHILSQPLATLAKPSNKKAPNVCILNMASPLRPGGGVYAGATSQEEFLCARTTLLPSLKEEYYRLPEQGGIYTHDVLVFRNALPLGDSQGELVPTERWYIDAITAGMLRFPELEGEEDEEKRLGKKDREIVEKKIRAVLRMAEQRGVAKLVLGAWGCGAYGNPVRDVAEAFRRVLNGEASTSAVNKRKSKGSVANVEVWPCIEEVVFAIANRKMATDFASAFGGGIEVEDGPGSGDGEEEEEEEDTVAEELRKKIQEMESQISQVWNPDLKGRMAVILDGLKAQLRAREGTPETSMADEDESNEEQGEEEIEDSDDE
;
A
#
# COMPACT_ATOMS: atom_id res chain seq x y z
N MET A 1 -29.13 46.84 -14.84
CA MET A 1 -28.28 46.02 -15.73
C MET A 1 -28.81 44.59 -15.70
N GLY A 2 -29.26 44.05 -16.83
CA GLY A 2 -29.59 42.63 -16.93
C GLY A 2 -28.37 41.84 -17.40
N ARG A 3 -28.17 40.61 -16.88
CA ARG A 3 -27.14 39.71 -17.41
C ARG A 3 -27.54 39.30 -18.84
N THR A 4 -26.70 39.62 -19.81
CA THR A 4 -26.95 39.35 -21.24
C THR A 4 -26.69 37.90 -21.64
N GLU A 5 -25.97 37.16 -20.78
CA GLU A 5 -25.73 35.73 -20.94
C GLU A 5 -26.69 34.93 -20.08
N LYS A 6 -27.26 33.87 -20.65
CA LYS A 6 -27.90 32.84 -19.85
C LYS A 6 -26.81 32.12 -19.07
N SER A 7 -26.76 32.33 -17.75
CA SER A 7 -26.13 31.36 -16.86
C SER A 7 -26.76 30.00 -17.15
N GLN A 8 -25.96 29.08 -17.69
CA GLN A 8 -26.31 27.67 -17.73
C GLN A 8 -26.14 27.18 -16.30
N GLY A 9 -27.19 27.32 -15.49
CA GLY A 9 -27.14 26.92 -14.08
C GLY A 9 -26.69 25.48 -13.98
N LEU A 10 -25.57 25.25 -13.29
CA LEU A 10 -25.04 23.92 -13.01
C LEU A 10 -26.16 23.07 -12.39
N ALA A 11 -26.25 21.82 -12.83
CA ALA A 11 -27.26 20.91 -12.29
C ALA A 11 -27.08 20.80 -10.76
N PRO A 12 -28.17 20.71 -9.98
CA PRO A 12 -28.11 20.52 -8.52
C PRO A 12 -27.12 19.41 -8.14
N PRO A 13 -26.36 19.53 -7.03
CA PRO A 13 -25.26 18.60 -6.71
C PRO A 13 -25.67 17.12 -6.71
N ALA A 14 -26.87 16.81 -6.21
CA ALA A 14 -27.45 15.46 -6.28
C ALA A 14 -27.58 14.94 -7.71
N ILE A 15 -28.02 15.78 -8.67
CA ILE A 15 -28.14 15.42 -10.09
C ILE A 15 -26.76 15.27 -10.74
N ARG A 16 -25.78 16.13 -10.39
CA ARG A 16 -24.37 15.94 -10.80
C ARG A 16 -23.84 14.57 -10.33
N LYS A 17 -24.01 14.25 -9.04
CA LYS A 17 -23.63 12.95 -8.44
C LYS A 17 -24.31 11.76 -9.13
N ASP A 18 -25.60 11.87 -9.43
CA ASP A 18 -26.38 10.83 -10.09
C ASP A 18 -25.95 10.59 -11.55
N ILE A 19 -25.55 11.65 -12.26
CA ILE A 19 -24.94 11.57 -13.59
C ILE A 19 -23.56 10.91 -13.50
N ARG A 20 -22.69 11.34 -12.57
CA ARG A 20 -21.38 10.70 -12.32
C ARG A 20 -21.53 9.21 -12.02
N ALA A 21 -22.48 8.84 -11.16
CA ALA A 21 -22.77 7.46 -10.81
C ALA A 21 -23.24 6.61 -12.01
N LYS A 22 -24.08 7.17 -12.88
CA LYS A 22 -24.52 6.51 -14.14
C LYS A 22 -23.33 6.29 -15.10
N GLN A 23 -22.45 7.28 -15.24
CA GLN A 23 -21.27 7.18 -16.12
C GLN A 23 -20.21 6.21 -15.56
N ALA A 24 -19.92 6.26 -14.25
CA ALA A 24 -19.04 5.31 -13.58
C ALA A 24 -19.55 3.86 -13.74
N ARG A 25 -20.85 3.61 -13.51
CA ARG A 25 -21.49 2.30 -13.76
C ARG A 25 -21.37 1.84 -15.22
N HIS A 26 -21.44 2.75 -16.19
CA HIS A 26 -21.22 2.40 -17.60
C HIS A 26 -19.75 2.01 -17.88
N ILE A 27 -18.80 2.84 -17.44
CA ILE A 27 -17.37 2.61 -17.63
C ILE A 27 -16.95 1.26 -17.02
N ILE A 28 -17.30 1.02 -15.75
CA ILE A 28 -16.91 -0.18 -15.02
C ILE A 28 -17.57 -1.44 -15.60
N ASN A 29 -18.88 -1.40 -15.91
CA ASN A 29 -19.61 -2.61 -16.32
C ASN A 29 -19.60 -2.88 -17.84
N LYS A 30 -19.02 -1.99 -18.67
CA LYS A 30 -18.94 -2.15 -20.13
C LYS A 30 -17.55 -1.86 -20.69
N VAL A 31 -17.02 -0.65 -20.44
CA VAL A 31 -15.74 -0.20 -21.03
C VAL A 31 -14.56 -1.01 -20.48
N VAL A 32 -14.46 -1.18 -19.17
CA VAL A 32 -13.35 -1.92 -18.54
C VAL A 32 -13.31 -3.40 -18.98
N PRO A 33 -14.42 -4.18 -18.99
CA PRO A 33 -14.44 -5.54 -19.55
C PRO A 33 -14.03 -5.61 -21.03
N ALA A 34 -14.45 -4.66 -21.87
CA ALA A 34 -14.04 -4.60 -23.28
C ALA A 34 -12.54 -4.31 -23.44
N ILE A 35 -12.00 -3.42 -22.59
CA ILE A 35 -10.57 -3.12 -22.52
C ILE A 35 -9.77 -4.35 -22.06
N LEU A 36 -10.19 -5.05 -21.00
CA LEU A 36 -9.48 -6.25 -20.53
C LEU A 36 -9.56 -7.41 -21.53
N THR A 37 -10.69 -7.53 -22.24
CA THR A 37 -10.86 -8.52 -23.32
C THR A 37 -9.88 -8.28 -24.46
N SER A 38 -9.70 -7.02 -24.88
CA SER A 38 -8.79 -6.64 -25.98
C SER A 38 -7.32 -6.47 -25.57
N ASN A 39 -7.04 -6.15 -24.31
CA ASN A 39 -5.69 -5.86 -23.81
C ASN A 39 -5.16 -6.96 -22.88
N ALA A 40 -4.33 -7.85 -23.43
CA ALA A 40 -3.68 -8.93 -22.69
C ALA A 40 -2.62 -8.46 -21.67
N ARG A 41 -2.11 -7.22 -21.73
CA ARG A 41 -1.19 -6.67 -20.70
C ARG A 41 -1.99 -6.25 -19.46
N ALA A 42 -3.02 -5.43 -19.65
CA ALA A 42 -3.90 -4.96 -18.58
C ALA A 42 -4.58 -6.12 -17.83
N ARG A 43 -5.03 -7.15 -18.55
CA ARG A 43 -5.62 -8.37 -17.97
C ARG A 43 -4.65 -9.12 -17.06
N ARG A 44 -3.40 -9.38 -17.47
CA ARG A 44 -2.40 -10.00 -16.58
C ARG A 44 -2.10 -9.14 -15.35
N GLY A 45 -2.13 -7.81 -15.49
CA GLY A 45 -2.03 -6.87 -14.38
C GLY A 45 -3.12 -7.07 -13.32
N VAL A 46 -4.37 -7.15 -13.79
CA VAL A 46 -5.56 -7.46 -12.98
C VAL A 46 -5.50 -8.85 -12.35
N ASP A 47 -5.24 -9.89 -13.14
CA ASP A 47 -5.23 -11.28 -12.69
C ASP A 47 -4.16 -11.49 -11.60
N GLY A 48 -2.97 -10.92 -11.83
CA GLY A 48 -1.80 -10.95 -10.96
C GLY A 48 -1.70 -9.79 -9.97
N SER A 49 -2.83 -9.29 -9.44
CA SER A 49 -2.82 -8.51 -8.20
C SER A 49 -2.59 -9.40 -6.99
N GLU A 50 -1.86 -8.87 -6.00
CA GLU A 50 -1.34 -9.63 -4.85
C GLU A 50 -1.59 -8.87 -3.54
N LEU A 51 -2.23 -9.51 -2.57
CA LEU A 51 -2.42 -8.97 -1.23
C LEU A 51 -1.17 -9.20 -0.38
N ILE A 52 -0.56 -8.10 0.10
CA ILE A 52 0.66 -8.11 0.91
C ILE A 52 0.32 -7.59 2.30
N ALA A 53 0.29 -8.48 3.30
CA ALA A 53 0.08 -8.13 4.71
C ALA A 53 1.40 -8.11 5.48
N ASN A 54 1.59 -7.10 6.33
CA ASN A 54 2.76 -6.88 7.17
C ASN A 54 4.12 -7.04 6.43
N PRO A 55 4.36 -6.32 5.31
CA PRO A 55 5.61 -6.42 4.56
C PRO A 55 6.82 -6.18 5.48
N GLY A 56 7.75 -7.13 5.49
CA GLY A 56 8.94 -7.10 6.36
C GLY A 56 9.96 -6.04 5.94
N PRO A 57 10.89 -5.65 6.85
CA PRO A 57 11.91 -4.66 6.55
C PRO A 57 12.74 -5.03 5.31
N VAL A 58 13.15 -4.00 4.57
CA VAL A 58 13.98 -4.15 3.36
C VAL A 58 15.29 -4.87 3.73
N GLY A 59 15.53 -6.03 3.11
CA GLY A 59 16.64 -6.93 3.42
C GLY A 59 16.29 -8.19 4.23
N ALA A 60 15.11 -8.28 4.85
CA ALA A 60 14.68 -9.49 5.56
C ALA A 60 14.20 -10.61 4.61
N ALA A 61 13.56 -10.26 3.48
CA ALA A 61 12.97 -11.19 2.52
C ALA A 61 13.98 -11.91 1.59
N GLY A 62 15.22 -12.09 2.05
CA GLY A 62 16.34 -12.56 1.24
C GLY A 62 16.55 -14.08 1.20
N ARG A 63 15.58 -14.92 1.62
CA ARG A 63 15.84 -16.37 1.75
C ARG A 63 14.65 -17.36 1.77
N GLU A 64 13.56 -17.11 1.04
CA GLU A 64 12.51 -18.13 0.82
C GLU A 64 11.79 -17.93 -0.53
N GLY A 65 11.25 -19.00 -1.13
CA GLY A 65 10.19 -18.85 -2.15
C GLY A 65 10.52 -18.84 -3.65
N GLN A 66 11.62 -19.44 -4.15
CA GLN A 66 11.74 -19.79 -5.59
C GLN A 66 12.18 -21.25 -5.83
N SER A 67 11.40 -22.21 -5.29
CA SER A 67 11.41 -23.58 -5.77
C SER A 67 10.63 -23.68 -7.09
N LYS A 68 11.33 -23.62 -8.22
CA LYS A 68 10.80 -24.20 -9.46
C LYS A 68 10.77 -25.71 -9.29
N ASP A 69 9.60 -26.32 -9.42
CA ASP A 69 9.46 -27.59 -10.14
C ASP A 69 8.02 -27.79 -10.59
N GLY A 70 7.82 -27.82 -11.91
CA GLY A 70 6.52 -28.02 -12.54
C GLY A 70 6.46 -29.38 -13.23
N ALA A 71 6.12 -30.42 -12.47
CA ALA A 71 5.91 -31.77 -12.99
C ALA A 71 4.42 -32.16 -12.89
N ARG A 72 3.89 -32.79 -13.94
CA ARG A 72 2.46 -33.17 -14.05
C ARG A 72 2.20 -34.53 -13.41
N ALA A 73 1.05 -34.69 -12.76
CA ALA A 73 0.39 -35.98 -12.55
C ALA A 73 -1.14 -35.82 -12.57
N HIS A 74 -1.83 -36.84 -13.10
CA HIS A 74 -3.28 -37.05 -13.02
C HIS A 74 -3.49 -38.41 -12.31
N GLY A 75 -4.66 -38.59 -11.69
CA GLY A 75 -5.06 -39.83 -11.00
C GLY A 75 -4.81 -39.73 -9.49
N ASP A 76 -5.76 -39.96 -8.56
CA ASP A 76 -6.91 -40.89 -8.45
C ASP A 76 -6.58 -42.13 -7.61
N GLY A 77 -7.51 -42.47 -6.70
CA GLY A 77 -7.64 -43.75 -5.99
C GLY A 77 -6.55 -44.17 -4.97
N GLY A 78 -6.98 -44.65 -3.80
CA GLY A 78 -6.18 -45.59 -2.99
C GLY A 78 -6.10 -45.32 -1.50
N GLU A 79 -6.83 -46.10 -0.71
CA GLU A 79 -6.60 -46.28 0.73
C GLU A 79 -5.42 -47.26 0.95
N GLY A 80 -4.71 -47.18 2.07
CA GLY A 80 -3.64 -48.15 2.38
C GLY A 80 -2.90 -47.91 3.71
N GLU A 81 -3.04 -48.83 4.64
CA GLU A 81 -2.40 -48.78 5.97
C GLU A 81 -0.94 -49.27 5.99
N THR A 82 -0.14 -48.64 6.88
CA THR A 82 1.01 -49.21 7.63
C THR A 82 2.12 -50.00 6.92
N THR A 83 3.38 -49.64 7.19
CA THR A 83 4.21 -50.34 8.21
C THR A 83 5.60 -49.70 8.35
N GLU A 84 6.10 -49.61 9.58
CA GLU A 84 7.54 -49.44 9.82
C GLU A 84 8.28 -50.77 9.61
N TYR A 85 9.57 -50.73 9.26
CA TYR A 85 10.54 -51.64 9.88
C TYR A 85 11.98 -51.10 9.86
N VAL A 86 12.66 -51.18 11.00
CA VAL A 86 14.04 -50.72 11.20
C VAL A 86 14.96 -51.90 11.54
N LYS A 87 16.07 -52.11 10.81
CA LYS A 87 17.41 -52.48 11.38
C LYS A 87 18.57 -52.70 10.37
N ARG A 88 19.64 -51.94 10.62
CA ARG A 88 21.05 -52.38 10.84
C ARG A 88 21.78 -53.32 9.84
N LYS A 89 22.77 -52.73 9.16
CA LYS A 89 24.23 -52.92 9.38
C LYS A 89 24.81 -54.37 9.34
N GLY A 90 25.63 -54.67 8.31
CA GLY A 90 26.81 -55.52 8.49
C GLY A 90 27.40 -56.25 7.27
N GLN A 91 28.72 -56.05 7.03
CA GLN A 91 29.63 -56.93 6.27
C GLN A 91 29.32 -57.11 4.75
N GLY A 92 30.21 -57.60 3.88
CA GLY A 92 31.59 -58.10 4.07
C GLY A 92 32.45 -57.97 2.79
N ARG A 93 33.67 -58.53 2.79
CA ARG A 93 34.75 -58.26 1.80
C ARG A 93 35.31 -59.54 1.19
N ARG A 94 35.40 -59.68 -0.15
CA ARG A 94 36.32 -60.63 -0.82
C ARG A 94 36.58 -60.32 -2.31
N LYS A 95 37.73 -60.79 -2.81
CA LYS A 95 38.18 -60.81 -4.23
C LYS A 95 38.15 -62.24 -4.77
N VAL A 96 37.81 -62.42 -6.05
CA VAL A 96 38.32 -63.38 -7.08
C VAL A 96 37.89 -62.72 -8.42
N LYS A 97 38.66 -62.45 -9.50
CA LYS A 97 39.88 -62.97 -10.16
C LYS A 97 39.66 -64.17 -11.11
N GLY A 98 39.53 -63.91 -12.41
CA GLY A 98 39.64 -64.93 -13.48
C GLY A 98 39.46 -64.36 -14.89
N ASN A 99 40.32 -64.82 -15.81
CA ASN A 99 40.35 -64.76 -17.29
C ASN A 99 40.01 -63.43 -18.03
N GLU A 100 40.79 -62.91 -18.98
CA GLU A 100 41.65 -63.45 -20.08
C GLU A 100 40.92 -63.59 -21.43
N THR A 101 41.22 -62.66 -22.34
CA THR A 101 41.32 -62.87 -23.79
C THR A 101 42.51 -62.06 -24.32
N PHE A 102 43.23 -62.61 -25.29
CA PHE A 102 44.23 -61.92 -26.12
C PHE A 102 43.47 -61.09 -27.21
N ASP A 103 44.06 -60.31 -28.14
CA ASP A 103 45.37 -60.34 -28.81
C ASP A 103 45.91 -58.92 -29.13
N GLU A 104 47.17 -58.89 -29.63
CA GLU A 104 47.91 -57.96 -30.54
C GLU A 104 47.41 -56.50 -30.76
N ASP A 105 48.26 -55.48 -31.00
CA ASP A 105 49.57 -55.46 -31.69
C ASP A 105 50.45 -54.23 -31.28
N GLY A 106 51.77 -54.31 -31.56
CA GLY A 106 52.64 -53.16 -31.93
C GLY A 106 53.16 -52.18 -30.86
N GLY A 107 54.51 -52.06 -30.72
CA GLY A 107 55.15 -50.88 -30.08
C GLY A 107 56.52 -51.10 -29.40
N VAL A 108 57.62 -51.03 -30.16
CA VAL A 108 59.00 -51.31 -29.68
C VAL A 108 59.67 -50.12 -28.94
N GLY A 109 60.41 -50.41 -27.85
CA GLY A 109 61.39 -49.53 -27.18
C GLY A 109 61.39 -49.68 -25.64
N VAL A 110 62.34 -50.36 -24.96
CA VAL A 110 63.81 -50.16 -24.86
C VAL A 110 64.14 -48.73 -24.36
N SER A 111 64.83 -48.47 -23.25
CA SER A 111 65.74 -49.28 -22.39
C SER A 111 65.25 -49.36 -20.91
N ASP A 112 65.62 -50.33 -20.06
CA ASP A 112 66.94 -50.63 -19.46
C ASP A 112 67.60 -49.39 -18.77
N THR A 113 68.16 -49.44 -17.54
CA THR A 113 68.35 -50.54 -16.55
C THR A 113 68.60 -49.99 -15.11
N LYS A 114 68.27 -50.79 -14.07
CA LYS A 114 69.02 -50.98 -12.77
C LYS A 114 69.21 -49.72 -11.86
N ARG A 115 69.52 -49.80 -10.55
CA ARG A 115 69.55 -50.87 -9.52
C ARG A 115 69.45 -50.25 -8.11
N ASP A 116 69.35 -51.11 -7.09
CA ASP A 116 69.91 -51.06 -5.72
C ASP A 116 70.60 -49.73 -5.27
N GLY A 117 70.43 -49.21 -4.05
CA GLY A 117 69.74 -49.74 -2.86
C GLY A 117 70.44 -49.27 -1.56
N VAL A 118 70.02 -49.80 -0.40
CA VAL A 118 70.69 -49.72 0.92
C VAL A 118 70.72 -48.36 1.66
N LYS A 119 69.82 -48.26 2.65
CA LYS A 119 69.98 -47.75 4.03
C LYS A 119 71.09 -46.70 4.34
N GLY A 120 70.65 -45.57 4.89
CA GLY A 120 71.42 -44.75 5.86
C GLY A 120 70.50 -44.22 6.96
N GLN A 121 70.91 -44.33 8.24
CA GLN A 121 70.19 -43.73 9.38
C GLN A 121 70.91 -42.48 9.87
N THR A 122 70.18 -41.36 10.05
CA THR A 122 70.57 -40.31 11.01
C THR A 122 69.37 -39.53 11.53
N LYS A 123 69.56 -38.90 12.69
CA LYS A 123 68.54 -38.26 13.54
C LYS A 123 68.04 -36.92 12.98
N ALA A 124 66.81 -36.54 13.37
CA ALA A 124 66.47 -35.30 14.11
C ALA A 124 65.24 -34.50 13.60
N LYS A 125 64.78 -33.60 14.49
CA LYS A 125 63.78 -32.51 14.35
C LYS A 125 62.32 -32.93 14.10
N GLY A 126 61.46 -32.51 15.04
CA GLY A 126 60.00 -32.52 14.85
C GLY A 126 59.56 -31.44 13.85
N ARG A 127 58.45 -31.70 13.16
CA ARG A 127 57.89 -30.78 12.16
C ARG A 127 57.12 -29.66 12.86
N LYS A 128 57.70 -28.46 12.90
CA LYS A 128 56.88 -27.23 12.97
C LYS A 128 55.94 -27.21 11.76
N ARG A 129 54.77 -26.60 11.94
CA ARG A 129 53.93 -26.16 10.80
C ARG A 129 54.58 -24.89 10.23
N ASN A 130 54.37 -24.62 8.95
CA ASN A 130 54.74 -23.31 8.38
C ASN A 130 53.58 -22.35 8.66
N ASP A 131 53.86 -21.26 9.36
CA ASP A 131 52.88 -20.19 9.63
C ASP A 131 52.76 -19.22 8.42
N SER A 132 53.04 -19.70 7.21
CA SER A 132 53.10 -18.93 5.95
C SER A 132 51.72 -18.68 5.34
N LEU A 133 50.76 -18.24 6.17
CA LEU A 133 49.42 -17.81 5.78
C LEU A 133 49.01 -16.49 6.48
N ASP A 134 49.58 -16.17 7.65
CA ASP A 134 49.26 -14.92 8.36
C ASP A 134 50.00 -13.69 7.77
N GLU A 135 51.11 -13.87 7.05
CA GLU A 135 51.83 -12.77 6.37
C GLU A 135 51.18 -12.31 5.04
N GLU A 136 50.32 -13.14 4.42
CA GLU A 136 49.54 -12.72 3.24
C GLU A 136 48.28 -11.94 3.63
N LEU A 137 47.74 -12.16 4.84
CA LEU A 137 46.57 -11.44 5.35
C LEU A 137 46.90 -10.03 5.88
N SER A 138 48.13 -9.80 6.35
CA SER A 138 48.54 -8.50 6.91
C SER A 138 48.85 -7.43 5.85
N ASN A 139 49.07 -7.82 4.59
CA ASN A 139 49.42 -6.91 3.50
C ASN A 139 48.22 -6.45 2.64
N LEU A 140 47.00 -6.90 2.96
CA LEU A 140 45.76 -6.39 2.35
C LEU A 140 45.38 -5.01 2.92
N THR A 141 46.26 -4.02 2.71
CA THR A 141 45.97 -2.61 2.96
C THR A 141 44.80 -2.18 2.08
N LEU A 142 43.64 -1.96 2.70
CA LEU A 142 42.47 -1.38 2.04
C LEU A 142 42.85 -0.01 1.46
N GLN A 143 43.02 0.06 0.15
CA GLN A 143 43.06 1.35 -0.55
C GLN A 143 41.76 2.09 -0.24
N PRO A 144 41.79 3.41 0.02
CA PRO A 144 40.57 4.22 0.05
C PRO A 144 39.83 4.01 -1.26
N GLY A 145 38.63 3.43 -1.19
CA GLY A 145 37.88 3.07 -2.38
C GLY A 145 37.69 4.29 -3.28
N ALA A 146 37.87 4.09 -4.60
CA ALA A 146 37.55 5.12 -5.58
C ALA A 146 36.15 5.68 -5.28
N PRO A 147 35.95 7.01 -5.33
CA PRO A 147 34.76 7.64 -4.77
C PRO A 147 33.51 6.98 -5.36
N SER A 148 32.73 6.34 -4.49
CA SER A 148 31.45 5.73 -4.88
C SER A 148 30.64 6.80 -5.61
N SER A 149 30.21 6.49 -6.84
CA SER A 149 29.39 7.41 -7.65
C SER A 149 28.31 8.02 -6.76
N PRO A 150 28.20 9.36 -6.71
CA PRO A 150 27.46 10.05 -5.66
C PRO A 150 26.07 9.44 -5.52
N LYS A 151 25.69 9.06 -4.29
CA LYS A 151 24.37 8.50 -4.00
C LYS A 151 23.35 9.46 -4.59
N LYS A 152 22.63 9.02 -5.62
CA LYS A 152 21.68 9.87 -6.35
C LYS A 152 20.61 10.29 -5.34
N GLU A 153 20.62 11.57 -5.00
CA GLU A 153 19.75 12.10 -3.96
C GLU A 153 18.30 12.04 -4.43
N ARG A 154 17.40 11.60 -3.55
CA ARG A 154 16.00 11.35 -3.92
C ARG A 154 15.32 12.67 -4.21
N SER A 155 14.78 12.83 -5.42
CA SER A 155 13.95 13.99 -5.73
C SER A 155 12.59 13.82 -5.05
N ILE A 156 12.15 14.85 -4.32
CA ILE A 156 10.83 14.94 -3.70
C ILE A 156 10.20 16.25 -4.15
N ARG A 157 9.00 16.19 -4.72
CA ARG A 157 8.25 17.33 -5.27
C ARG A 157 6.79 17.29 -4.80
N ILE A 158 6.15 18.45 -4.73
CA ILE A 158 4.72 18.59 -4.41
C ILE A 158 4.07 19.32 -5.58
N ILE A 159 3.08 18.70 -6.23
CA ILE A 159 2.47 19.22 -7.45
C ILE A 159 0.95 19.28 -7.30
N THR A 160 0.37 20.41 -7.67
CA THR A 160 -1.08 20.64 -7.65
C THR A 160 -1.75 20.07 -8.89
N THR A 161 -2.03 18.77 -8.86
CA THR A 161 -2.71 18.02 -9.94
C THR A 161 -3.22 16.68 -9.41
N ASP A 162 -3.94 15.93 -10.25
CA ASP A 162 -4.43 14.60 -9.91
C ASP A 162 -3.32 13.51 -10.03
N THR A 163 -3.49 12.40 -9.31
CA THR A 163 -2.51 11.30 -9.22
C THR A 163 -2.12 10.72 -10.58
N LEU A 164 -3.04 10.64 -11.56
CA LEU A 164 -2.75 10.11 -12.89
C LEU A 164 -2.05 11.15 -13.77
N THR A 165 -2.38 12.42 -13.65
CA THR A 165 -1.67 13.49 -14.37
C THR A 165 -0.23 13.64 -13.85
N ALA A 166 -0.03 13.59 -12.53
CA ALA A 166 1.32 13.53 -11.94
C ALA A 166 2.11 12.29 -12.39
N ALA A 167 1.49 11.11 -12.38
CA ALA A 167 2.13 9.88 -12.87
C ALA A 167 2.42 9.92 -14.38
N HIS A 168 1.60 10.63 -15.18
CA HIS A 168 1.86 10.81 -16.60
C HIS A 168 3.09 11.70 -16.82
N ILE A 169 3.19 12.84 -16.13
CA ILE A 169 4.36 13.74 -16.16
C ILE A 169 5.63 12.97 -15.78
N LEU A 170 5.58 12.16 -14.72
CA LEU A 170 6.70 11.30 -14.31
C LEU A 170 7.06 10.20 -15.32
N SER A 171 6.09 9.70 -16.09
CA SER A 171 6.31 8.64 -17.08
C SER A 171 7.04 9.13 -18.33
N GLN A 172 6.93 10.43 -18.64
CA GLN A 172 7.65 11.03 -19.76
C GLN A 172 9.14 11.21 -19.40
N PRO A 173 10.08 10.98 -20.34
CA PRO A 173 11.46 11.38 -20.14
C PRO A 173 11.53 12.90 -20.02
N LEU A 174 12.20 13.41 -18.98
CA LEU A 174 12.58 14.82 -18.96
C LEU A 174 13.41 15.11 -20.22
N ALA A 175 13.06 16.14 -20.98
CA ALA A 175 13.58 16.37 -22.33
C ALA A 175 15.11 16.63 -22.39
N THR A 176 15.76 16.73 -21.23
CA THR A 176 17.19 16.90 -21.04
C THR A 176 17.89 15.58 -20.65
N LEU A 177 18.96 15.25 -21.37
CA LEU A 177 20.04 14.31 -21.01
C LEU A 177 19.79 12.78 -21.09
N ALA A 178 18.55 12.28 -21.21
CA ALA A 178 18.31 10.84 -21.33
C ALA A 178 18.67 10.28 -22.73
N LYS A 179 19.73 9.45 -22.83
CA LYS A 179 19.97 8.63 -24.03
C LYS A 179 18.87 7.57 -24.19
N PRO A 180 18.37 7.29 -25.41
CA PRO A 180 17.36 6.26 -25.62
C PRO A 180 17.92 4.88 -25.26
N SER A 181 17.35 4.25 -24.22
CA SER A 181 17.73 2.91 -23.78
C SER A 181 16.75 1.88 -24.31
N ASN A 182 17.23 0.80 -24.95
CA ASN A 182 16.37 -0.25 -25.53
C ASN A 182 15.65 -1.13 -24.49
N LYS A 183 15.80 -0.86 -23.18
CA LYS A 183 14.94 -1.41 -22.13
C LYS A 183 13.74 -0.49 -21.97
N LYS A 184 12.53 -1.06 -21.89
CA LYS A 184 11.36 -0.31 -21.43
C LYS A 184 11.66 0.26 -20.04
N ALA A 185 11.35 1.53 -19.82
CA ALA A 185 11.35 2.09 -18.48
C ALA A 185 10.33 1.32 -17.60
N PRO A 186 10.59 1.18 -16.28
CA PRO A 186 9.57 0.67 -15.37
C PRO A 186 8.34 1.60 -15.38
N ASN A 187 7.16 1.03 -15.09
CA ASN A 187 5.96 1.81 -14.90
C ASN A 187 6.16 2.79 -13.71
N VAL A 188 5.48 3.94 -13.71
CA VAL A 188 5.37 4.77 -12.50
C VAL A 188 4.41 4.06 -11.53
N CYS A 189 4.78 3.93 -10.26
CA CYS A 189 3.88 3.40 -9.25
C CYS A 189 3.06 4.54 -8.63
N ILE A 190 1.79 4.28 -8.31
CA ILE A 190 0.94 5.20 -7.56
C ILE A 190 0.47 4.58 -6.24
N LEU A 191 0.10 5.42 -5.28
CA LEU A 191 -0.71 5.04 -4.13
C LEU A 191 -2.19 5.30 -4.44
N ASN A 192 -2.99 4.24 -4.50
CA ASN A 192 -4.45 4.32 -4.37
C ASN A 192 -4.79 4.47 -2.89
N MET A 193 -5.36 5.63 -2.52
CA MET A 193 -5.66 6.07 -1.16
C MET A 193 -7.01 5.48 -0.72
N ALA A 194 -7.02 4.17 -0.55
CA ALA A 194 -8.21 3.34 -0.70
C ALA A 194 -9.09 3.21 0.54
N SER A 195 -10.34 2.82 0.29
CA SER A 195 -11.23 2.26 1.31
C SER A 195 -10.66 0.94 1.87
N PRO A 196 -10.57 0.74 3.20
CA PRO A 196 -10.19 -0.54 3.76
C PRO A 196 -11.31 -1.59 3.69
N LEU A 197 -12.56 -1.19 3.36
CA LEU A 197 -13.77 -2.01 3.53
C LEU A 197 -14.59 -2.24 2.26
N ARG A 198 -14.27 -1.60 1.12
CA ARG A 198 -15.07 -1.70 -0.12
C ARG A 198 -14.20 -1.45 -1.37
N PRO A 199 -14.18 -2.34 -2.38
CA PRO A 199 -13.47 -2.10 -3.64
C PRO A 199 -13.93 -0.82 -4.34
N GLY A 200 -12.99 0.08 -4.65
CA GLY A 200 -13.30 1.31 -5.39
C GLY A 200 -14.15 2.33 -4.62
N GLY A 201 -14.21 2.26 -3.29
CA GLY A 201 -14.89 3.25 -2.46
C GLY A 201 -16.35 3.50 -2.87
N GLY A 202 -16.69 4.76 -3.11
CA GLY A 202 -18.01 5.22 -3.55
C GLY A 202 -18.20 5.29 -5.08
N VAL A 203 -17.36 4.63 -5.90
CA VAL A 203 -17.33 4.87 -7.36
C VAL A 203 -18.68 4.59 -8.04
N TYR A 204 -19.38 3.52 -7.65
CA TYR A 204 -20.71 3.19 -8.16
C TYR A 204 -21.81 4.16 -7.70
N ALA A 205 -21.53 5.01 -6.71
CA ALA A 205 -22.41 6.06 -6.18
C ALA A 205 -22.02 7.47 -6.64
N GLY A 206 -21.04 7.60 -7.54
CA GLY A 206 -20.66 8.90 -8.14
C GLY A 206 -19.86 9.83 -7.22
N ALA A 207 -19.24 9.28 -6.17
CA ALA A 207 -18.30 9.99 -5.31
C ALA A 207 -17.02 10.37 -6.07
N THR A 208 -16.33 11.40 -5.57
CA THR A 208 -15.23 12.12 -6.24
C THR A 208 -13.91 12.07 -5.46
N SER A 209 -13.74 11.10 -4.56
CA SER A 209 -12.45 10.85 -3.92
C SER A 209 -11.46 10.17 -4.88
N GLN A 210 -10.18 10.10 -4.45
CA GLN A 210 -9.08 9.70 -5.33
C GLN A 210 -9.21 8.25 -5.83
N GLU A 211 -9.65 7.32 -4.98
CA GLU A 211 -9.87 5.93 -5.38
C GLU A 211 -10.92 5.81 -6.49
N GLU A 212 -12.01 6.57 -6.40
CA GLU A 212 -13.09 6.59 -7.38
C GLU A 212 -12.63 7.14 -8.73
N PHE A 213 -11.85 8.22 -8.72
CA PHE A 213 -11.22 8.76 -9.93
C PHE A 213 -10.24 7.76 -10.57
N LEU A 214 -9.46 7.03 -9.78
CA LEU A 214 -8.60 5.96 -10.29
C LEU A 214 -9.42 4.82 -10.91
N CYS A 215 -10.46 4.36 -10.21
CA CYS A 215 -11.32 3.27 -10.66
C CYS A 215 -12.16 3.60 -11.91
N ALA A 216 -12.53 4.87 -12.10
CA ALA A 216 -13.27 5.33 -13.29
C ALA A 216 -12.38 5.70 -14.48
N ARG A 217 -11.04 5.75 -14.32
CA ARG A 217 -10.08 6.14 -15.39
C ARG A 217 -9.07 5.05 -15.76
N THR A 218 -9.01 3.96 -15.00
CA THR A 218 -8.02 2.90 -15.14
C THR A 218 -8.61 1.49 -14.99
N THR A 219 -7.87 0.46 -15.38
CA THR A 219 -8.24 -0.94 -15.15
C THR A 219 -7.94 -1.42 -13.72
N LEU A 220 -7.86 -0.53 -12.73
CA LEU A 220 -7.55 -0.89 -11.35
C LEU A 220 -8.66 -1.69 -10.68
N LEU A 221 -9.92 -1.25 -10.77
CA LEU A 221 -11.02 -1.80 -9.96
C LEU A 221 -11.17 -3.34 -10.05
N PRO A 222 -11.06 -4.02 -11.21
CA PRO A 222 -11.13 -5.47 -11.27
C PRO A 222 -9.97 -6.22 -10.58
N SER A 223 -8.86 -5.55 -10.28
CA SER A 223 -7.75 -6.11 -9.51
C SER A 223 -8.00 -6.06 -7.99
N LEU A 224 -8.97 -5.24 -7.57
CA LEU A 224 -9.40 -5.03 -6.19
C LEU A 224 -10.43 -6.10 -5.78
N LYS A 225 -9.97 -7.37 -5.77
CA LYS A 225 -10.81 -8.54 -5.49
C LYS A 225 -11.44 -8.44 -4.10
N GLU A 226 -12.74 -8.74 -3.96
CA GLU A 226 -13.49 -8.64 -2.69
C GLU A 226 -12.84 -9.48 -1.56
N GLU A 227 -12.23 -10.61 -1.91
CA GLU A 227 -11.46 -11.48 -1.01
C GLU A 227 -10.26 -10.79 -0.32
N TYR A 228 -9.83 -9.63 -0.81
CA TYR A 228 -8.74 -8.83 -0.23
C TYR A 228 -9.23 -7.75 0.75
N TYR A 229 -10.54 -7.49 0.83
CA TYR A 229 -11.10 -6.38 1.61
C TYR A 229 -11.37 -6.74 3.07
N ARG A 230 -11.45 -5.70 3.91
CA ARG A 230 -10.79 -5.66 5.23
C ARG A 230 -9.27 -5.63 5.06
N LEU A 231 -8.78 -4.65 4.27
CA LEU A 231 -7.35 -4.47 3.97
C LEU A 231 -6.52 -4.49 5.27
N PRO A 232 -5.32 -5.12 5.26
CA PRO A 232 -4.49 -5.26 6.46
C PRO A 232 -4.09 -3.89 7.00
N GLU A 233 -3.98 -3.76 8.33
CA GLU A 233 -3.59 -2.51 8.99
C GLU A 233 -2.26 -1.98 8.43
N GLN A 234 -1.31 -2.87 8.16
CA GLN A 234 0.00 -2.58 7.57
C GLN A 234 0.15 -3.43 6.31
N GLY A 235 0.19 -2.77 5.14
CA GLY A 235 0.24 -3.43 3.84
C GLY A 235 -0.88 -2.98 2.92
N GLY A 236 -1.25 -3.83 1.97
CA GLY A 236 -2.25 -3.52 0.94
C GLY A 236 -2.14 -4.44 -0.27
N ILE A 237 -2.82 -4.10 -1.36
CA ILE A 237 -2.75 -4.85 -2.64
C ILE A 237 -1.70 -4.18 -3.54
N TYR A 238 -0.77 -4.95 -4.11
CA TYR A 238 0.05 -4.49 -5.24
C TYR A 238 -0.54 -5.00 -6.55
N THR A 239 -0.72 -4.11 -7.53
CA THR A 239 -1.17 -4.43 -8.89
C THR A 239 -0.16 -3.86 -9.89
N HIS A 240 0.31 -4.69 -10.80
CA HIS A 240 1.22 -4.27 -11.88
C HIS A 240 0.42 -3.97 -13.16
N ASP A 241 1.01 -3.24 -14.11
CA ASP A 241 0.46 -3.09 -15.47
C ASP A 241 -1.01 -2.60 -15.56
N VAL A 242 -1.43 -1.75 -14.61
CA VAL A 242 -2.73 -1.06 -14.62
C VAL A 242 -2.78 -0.11 -15.80
N LEU A 243 -3.75 -0.28 -16.70
CA LEU A 243 -3.89 0.55 -17.89
C LEU A 243 -4.70 1.81 -17.57
N VAL A 244 -4.12 2.98 -17.85
CA VAL A 244 -4.82 4.26 -17.87
C VAL A 244 -5.47 4.46 -19.24
N PHE A 245 -6.79 4.67 -19.27
CA PHE A 245 -7.56 4.81 -20.51
C PHE A 245 -8.39 6.10 -20.59
N ARG A 246 -8.40 6.93 -19.54
CA ARG A 246 -9.15 8.19 -19.51
C ARG A 246 -8.32 9.33 -18.89
N ASN A 247 -8.32 10.50 -19.52
CA ASN A 247 -7.73 11.73 -18.98
C ASN A 247 -8.59 12.32 -17.84
N ALA A 248 -8.24 13.50 -17.34
CA ALA A 248 -8.87 14.13 -16.18
C ALA A 248 -10.26 14.77 -16.45
N LEU A 249 -10.74 14.79 -17.70
CA LEU A 249 -12.03 15.40 -18.03
C LEU A 249 -13.23 14.67 -17.38
N PRO A 250 -14.31 15.41 -17.03
CA PRO A 250 -15.46 14.87 -16.30
C PRO A 250 -16.04 13.57 -16.88
N LEU A 251 -16.52 12.68 -16.01
CA LEU A 251 -17.10 11.40 -16.44
C LEU A 251 -18.32 11.62 -17.34
N GLY A 252 -18.29 11.05 -18.54
CA GLY A 252 -19.29 11.25 -19.58
C GLY A 252 -18.84 12.13 -20.75
N ASP A 253 -17.74 12.89 -20.62
CA ASP A 253 -17.13 13.57 -21.77
C ASP A 253 -16.50 12.56 -22.73
N SER A 254 -16.84 12.66 -24.02
CA SER A 254 -16.22 11.90 -25.11
C SER A 254 -14.73 12.17 -25.25
N GLN A 255 -14.29 13.41 -25.05
CA GLN A 255 -12.88 13.82 -25.15
C GLN A 255 -12.05 13.34 -23.95
N GLY A 256 -12.70 12.75 -22.94
CA GLY A 256 -12.03 12.11 -21.83
C GLY A 256 -11.36 10.79 -22.18
N GLU A 257 -11.87 10.05 -23.18
CA GLU A 257 -11.36 8.71 -23.50
C GLU A 257 -10.10 8.77 -24.38
N LEU A 258 -9.02 8.18 -23.88
CA LEU A 258 -7.75 8.10 -24.61
C LEU A 258 -7.86 7.09 -25.76
N VAL A 259 -7.38 7.43 -26.95
CA VAL A 259 -7.29 6.46 -28.05
C VAL A 259 -6.23 5.40 -27.74
N PRO A 260 -6.30 4.17 -28.29
CA PRO A 260 -5.44 3.05 -27.87
C PRO A 260 -3.91 3.31 -27.91
N THR A 261 -3.45 4.26 -28.73
CA THR A 261 -2.05 4.69 -28.84
C THR A 261 -1.58 5.64 -27.73
N GLU A 262 -2.51 6.34 -27.07
CA GLU A 262 -2.25 7.26 -25.96
C GLU A 262 -2.33 6.57 -24.59
N ARG A 263 -2.89 5.35 -24.54
CA ARG A 263 -3.07 4.58 -23.30
C ARG A 263 -1.73 4.09 -22.77
N TRP A 264 -1.48 4.36 -21.50
CA TRP A 264 -0.22 4.10 -20.81
C TRP A 264 -0.46 3.27 -19.54
N TYR A 265 0.62 2.85 -18.89
CA TYR A 265 0.57 1.88 -17.80
C TYR A 265 1.24 2.41 -16.54
N ILE A 266 0.61 2.14 -15.41
CA ILE A 266 1.12 2.38 -14.06
C ILE A 266 1.16 1.07 -13.28
N ASP A 267 1.91 1.07 -12.19
CA ASP A 267 1.68 0.11 -11.11
C ASP A 267 0.91 0.82 -9.98
N ALA A 268 0.21 0.08 -9.13
CA ALA A 268 -0.59 0.64 -8.04
C ALA A 268 -0.39 -0.15 -6.75
N ILE A 269 -0.13 0.58 -5.66
CA ILE A 269 -0.26 0.08 -4.29
C ILE A 269 -1.60 0.61 -3.76
N THR A 270 -2.49 -0.29 -3.36
CA THR A 270 -3.81 0.02 -2.78
C THR A 270 -3.77 -0.24 -1.28
N ALA A 271 -3.88 0.83 -0.48
CA ALA A 271 -3.81 0.74 0.97
C ALA A 271 -4.74 1.77 1.64
N GLY A 272 -5.40 1.35 2.73
CA GLY A 272 -6.31 2.21 3.50
C GLY A 272 -5.67 2.91 4.70
N MET A 273 -6.05 4.16 4.93
CA MET A 273 -5.65 4.94 6.11
C MET A 273 -6.64 4.74 7.29
N LEU A 274 -6.30 5.26 8.47
CA LEU A 274 -7.27 5.46 9.56
C LEU A 274 -8.42 6.36 9.09
N ARG A 275 -9.66 6.07 9.52
CA ARG A 275 -10.84 6.88 9.23
C ARG A 275 -11.36 7.49 10.52
N PHE A 276 -11.45 8.82 10.56
CA PHE A 276 -11.87 9.63 11.71
C PHE A 276 -11.14 9.24 13.02
N PRO A 277 -9.80 9.30 13.04
CA PRO A 277 -9.02 9.06 14.25
C PRO A 277 -9.34 10.08 15.35
N GLU A 278 -9.16 9.68 16.62
CA GLU A 278 -9.32 10.60 17.76
C GLU A 278 -8.19 11.64 17.77
N LEU A 279 -8.56 12.92 17.90
CA LEU A 279 -7.62 14.03 17.82
C LEU A 279 -7.37 14.68 19.20
N GLU A 280 -6.10 14.85 19.53
CA GLU A 280 -5.58 15.52 20.73
C GLU A 280 -5.24 16.99 20.40
N GLY A 281 -5.59 17.93 21.28
CA GLY A 281 -5.27 19.37 21.17
C GLY A 281 -6.16 20.24 22.06
N GLU A 282 -5.73 21.47 22.35
CA GLU A 282 -6.58 22.50 22.98
C GLU A 282 -7.55 23.11 21.96
N GLU A 283 -8.60 23.83 22.41
CA GLU A 283 -9.66 24.31 21.50
C GLU A 283 -9.17 25.36 20.47
N ASP A 284 -8.16 26.15 20.83
CA ASP A 284 -7.51 27.16 19.98
C ASP A 284 -6.32 26.60 19.15
N GLU A 285 -5.98 25.32 19.29
CA GLU A 285 -4.83 24.69 18.60
C GLU A 285 -5.20 23.83 17.38
N GLU A 286 -4.25 23.66 16.46
CA GLU A 286 -4.35 22.70 15.35
C GLU A 286 -4.38 21.26 15.89
N LYS A 287 -5.59 20.69 15.97
CA LYS A 287 -5.83 19.32 16.45
C LYS A 287 -4.97 18.28 15.73
N ARG A 288 -4.36 17.37 16.50
CA ARG A 288 -3.35 16.41 16.06
C ARG A 288 -3.79 14.97 16.29
N LEU A 289 -3.21 14.02 15.55
CA LEU A 289 -3.42 12.59 15.82
C LEU A 289 -2.94 12.20 17.21
N GLY A 290 -3.73 11.40 17.94
CA GLY A 290 -3.26 10.81 19.18
C GLY A 290 -1.99 9.96 19.00
N LYS A 291 -1.18 9.81 20.06
CA LYS A 291 0.16 9.19 19.92
C LYS A 291 0.12 7.79 19.27
N LYS A 292 -0.87 6.95 19.62
CA LYS A 292 -1.04 5.61 19.03
C LYS A 292 -1.25 5.69 17.52
N ASP A 293 -2.05 6.64 17.08
CA ASP A 293 -2.47 6.77 15.69
C ASP A 293 -1.34 7.32 14.83
N ARG A 294 -0.55 8.27 15.36
CA ARG A 294 0.75 8.66 14.74
C ARG A 294 1.65 7.45 14.49
N GLU A 295 1.78 6.53 15.46
CA GLU A 295 2.56 5.30 15.28
C GLU A 295 1.93 4.35 14.23
N ILE A 296 0.60 4.32 14.08
CA ILE A 296 -0.07 3.50 13.06
C ILE A 296 0.10 4.13 11.66
N VAL A 297 -0.01 5.45 11.52
CA VAL A 297 0.26 6.19 10.27
C VAL A 297 1.71 5.98 9.82
N GLU A 298 2.69 6.09 10.73
CA GLU A 298 4.09 5.79 10.42
C GLU A 298 4.31 4.34 9.96
N LYS A 299 3.62 3.36 10.57
CA LYS A 299 3.67 1.94 10.14
C LYS A 299 3.01 1.71 8.78
N LYS A 300 1.87 2.36 8.52
CA LYS A 300 1.14 2.31 7.23
C LYS A 300 1.97 2.85 6.08
N ILE A 301 2.55 4.04 6.23
CA ILE A 301 3.45 4.65 5.22
C ILE A 301 4.68 3.76 4.99
N ARG A 302 5.28 3.23 6.06
CA ARG A 302 6.42 2.32 6.00
C ARG A 302 6.10 1.00 5.30
N ALA A 303 4.88 0.48 5.45
CA ALA A 303 4.43 -0.70 4.72
C ALA A 303 4.28 -0.43 3.21
N VAL A 304 3.69 0.71 2.81
CA VAL A 304 3.61 1.13 1.40
C VAL A 304 4.99 1.28 0.78
N LEU A 305 5.94 1.95 1.46
CA LEU A 305 7.30 2.10 0.93
C LEU A 305 8.07 0.77 0.86
N ARG A 306 7.86 -0.16 1.80
CA ARG A 306 8.39 -1.54 1.69
C ARG A 306 7.83 -2.27 0.48
N MET A 307 6.53 -2.17 0.19
CA MET A 307 5.93 -2.78 -1.01
C MET A 307 6.55 -2.20 -2.29
N ALA A 308 6.72 -0.87 -2.36
CA ALA A 308 7.37 -0.21 -3.50
C ALA A 308 8.83 -0.67 -3.69
N GLU A 309 9.63 -0.66 -2.61
CA GLU A 309 11.04 -1.05 -2.64
C GLU A 309 11.22 -2.54 -2.98
N GLN A 310 10.39 -3.43 -2.42
CA GLN A 310 10.41 -4.88 -2.73
C GLN A 310 10.05 -5.19 -4.19
N ARG A 311 9.31 -4.30 -4.88
CA ARG A 311 8.98 -4.41 -6.31
C ARG A 311 9.95 -3.63 -7.21
N GLY A 312 10.96 -2.96 -6.64
CA GLY A 312 11.97 -2.21 -7.41
C GLY A 312 11.43 -0.91 -8.02
N VAL A 313 10.43 -0.28 -7.40
CA VAL A 313 9.80 0.96 -7.87
C VAL A 313 10.80 2.12 -7.84
N ALA A 314 11.07 2.72 -9.01
CA ALA A 314 11.96 3.87 -9.14
C ALA A 314 11.26 5.23 -9.02
N LYS A 315 9.98 5.31 -9.44
CA LYS A 315 9.16 6.52 -9.44
C LYS A 315 7.83 6.25 -8.73
N LEU A 316 7.49 7.09 -7.76
CA LEU A 316 6.32 6.88 -6.89
C LEU A 316 5.47 8.16 -6.76
N VAL A 317 4.17 8.07 -7.07
CA VAL A 317 3.20 9.12 -6.75
C VAL A 317 2.47 8.81 -5.45
N LEU A 318 2.54 9.76 -4.53
CA LEU A 318 1.84 9.81 -3.25
C LEU A 318 0.85 10.98 -3.25
N GLY A 319 0.21 11.23 -2.11
CA GLY A 319 -0.69 12.36 -1.90
C GLY A 319 -0.98 12.55 -0.41
N ALA A 320 -1.96 13.39 -0.09
CA ALA A 320 -2.42 13.65 1.27
C ALA A 320 -3.28 12.48 1.82
N TRP A 321 -2.62 11.34 2.09
CA TRP A 321 -3.27 10.06 2.36
C TRP A 321 -4.10 10.07 3.65
N GLY A 322 -5.43 10.07 3.49
CA GLY A 322 -6.41 10.12 4.58
C GLY A 322 -6.85 11.54 4.99
N CYS A 323 -6.32 12.59 4.35
CA CYS A 323 -6.55 13.99 4.79
C CYS A 323 -7.84 14.63 4.27
N GLY A 324 -8.53 14.01 3.29
CA GLY A 324 -9.88 14.40 2.86
C GLY A 324 -10.95 13.76 3.75
N ALA A 325 -11.92 13.08 3.14
CA ALA A 325 -13.08 12.40 3.78
C ALA A 325 -12.78 11.34 4.88
N TYR A 326 -11.51 11.18 5.29
CA TYR A 326 -11.05 10.31 6.37
C TYR A 326 -10.55 11.10 7.59
N GLY A 327 -10.45 12.43 7.52
CA GLY A 327 -10.24 13.32 8.68
C GLY A 327 -8.86 13.24 9.35
N ASN A 328 -7.81 12.79 8.66
CA ASN A 328 -6.46 12.79 9.23
C ASN A 328 -5.83 14.20 9.12
N PRO A 329 -5.26 14.76 10.19
CA PRO A 329 -4.55 16.04 10.13
C PRO A 329 -3.42 16.03 9.09
N VAL A 330 -3.49 16.96 8.12
CA VAL A 330 -2.52 17.12 7.02
C VAL A 330 -1.09 17.13 7.55
N ARG A 331 -0.87 17.84 8.66
CA ARG A 331 0.44 17.99 9.30
C ARG A 331 1.02 16.70 9.85
N ASP A 332 0.22 15.86 10.53
CA ASP A 332 0.73 14.57 11.04
C ASP A 332 1.07 13.60 9.90
N VAL A 333 0.26 13.58 8.85
CA VAL A 333 0.51 12.74 7.66
C VAL A 333 1.77 13.22 6.91
N ALA A 334 1.93 14.53 6.70
CA ALA A 334 3.11 15.11 6.06
C ALA A 334 4.40 14.91 6.89
N GLU A 335 4.35 15.15 8.20
CA GLU A 335 5.48 14.87 9.11
C GLU A 335 5.84 13.38 9.11
N ALA A 336 4.86 12.47 9.10
CA ALA A 336 5.09 11.03 9.04
C ALA A 336 5.70 10.59 7.70
N PHE A 337 5.24 11.14 6.57
CA PHE A 337 5.86 10.88 5.27
C PHE A 337 7.32 11.35 5.24
N ARG A 338 7.66 12.55 5.75
CA ARG A 338 9.06 12.99 5.90
C ARG A 338 9.87 11.98 6.71
N ARG A 339 9.42 11.66 7.93
CA ARG A 339 10.14 10.75 8.85
C ARG A 339 10.47 9.42 8.17
N VAL A 340 9.49 8.79 7.54
CA VAL A 340 9.71 7.47 6.92
C VAL A 340 10.58 7.56 5.66
N LEU A 341 10.41 8.57 4.80
CA LEU A 341 11.25 8.76 3.60
C LEU A 341 12.72 9.07 3.93
N ASN A 342 12.97 9.77 5.04
CA ASN A 342 14.30 10.04 5.59
C ASN A 342 14.92 8.83 6.32
N GLY A 343 14.16 7.76 6.55
CA GLY A 343 14.60 6.60 7.34
C GLY A 343 14.61 6.82 8.85
N GLU A 344 13.98 7.90 9.34
CA GLU A 344 13.92 8.22 10.77
C GLU A 344 13.22 7.11 11.57
N ALA A 345 13.69 6.92 12.80
CA ALA A 345 13.15 5.94 13.73
C ALA A 345 11.84 6.45 14.34
N SER A 346 10.81 5.58 14.39
CA SER A 346 9.51 5.92 14.96
C SER A 346 9.62 6.46 16.40
N THR A 347 8.75 7.42 16.73
CA THR A 347 8.89 8.24 17.96
C THR A 347 9.00 7.44 19.25
N SER A 348 8.32 6.31 19.39
CA SER A 348 8.41 5.44 20.57
C SER A 348 9.72 4.64 20.68
N ALA A 349 10.45 4.42 19.58
CA ALA A 349 11.79 3.83 19.63
C ALA A 349 12.81 4.79 20.29
N VAL A 350 12.58 6.11 20.21
CA VAL A 350 13.42 7.11 20.90
C VAL A 350 13.26 7.02 22.42
N ASN A 351 12.01 6.91 22.92
CA ASN A 351 11.78 6.87 24.37
C ASN A 351 12.07 5.50 25.01
N LYS A 352 12.06 4.39 24.25
CA LYS A 352 12.42 3.06 24.76
C LYS A 352 13.95 2.84 24.90
N ARG A 353 14.79 3.74 24.37
CA ARG A 353 16.26 3.59 24.31
C ARG A 353 17.04 3.59 25.64
N LYS A 354 16.37 3.65 26.80
CA LYS A 354 17.03 3.36 28.09
C LYS A 354 17.21 1.86 28.38
N SER A 355 16.55 0.95 27.66
CA SER A 355 16.85 -0.49 27.72
C SER A 355 17.88 -0.91 26.66
N LYS A 356 19.01 -1.47 27.09
CA LYS A 356 20.11 -2.02 26.29
C LYS A 356 19.64 -2.84 25.06
N GLY A 357 20.29 -2.63 23.91
CA GLY A 357 20.47 -3.68 22.89
C GLY A 357 19.77 -3.50 21.54
N SER A 358 18.64 -2.78 21.46
CA SER A 358 17.97 -2.58 20.16
C SER A 358 18.62 -1.46 19.35
N VAL A 359 19.35 -1.83 18.30
CA VAL A 359 19.59 -0.90 17.19
C VAL A 359 18.23 -0.53 16.60
N ALA A 360 17.98 0.76 16.40
CA ALA A 360 16.81 1.19 15.65
C ALA A 360 17.16 1.05 14.16
N ASN A 361 16.52 0.12 13.47
CA ASN A 361 16.77 -0.10 12.05
C ASN A 361 16.30 1.12 11.25
N VAL A 362 17.27 1.95 10.85
CA VAL A 362 17.10 3.00 9.84
C VAL A 362 16.83 2.29 8.53
N GLU A 363 15.58 2.35 8.07
CA GLU A 363 15.20 1.81 6.77
C GLU A 363 15.52 2.81 5.67
N VAL A 364 16.04 2.31 4.56
CA VAL A 364 16.43 3.09 3.40
C VAL A 364 15.74 2.53 2.16
N TRP A 365 15.42 3.43 1.23
CA TRP A 365 14.65 3.11 0.01
C TRP A 365 15.54 3.36 -1.23
N PRO A 366 16.59 2.54 -1.47
CA PRO A 366 17.55 2.77 -2.54
C PRO A 366 17.00 2.59 -3.96
N CYS A 367 15.89 1.87 -4.17
CA CYS A 367 15.23 1.85 -5.47
C CYS A 367 14.44 3.13 -5.75
N ILE A 368 13.80 3.73 -4.73
CA ILE A 368 12.94 4.90 -4.91
C ILE A 368 13.79 6.16 -5.18
N GLU A 369 13.93 6.55 -6.44
CA GLU A 369 14.71 7.72 -6.91
C GLU A 369 13.90 9.03 -6.93
N GLU A 370 12.61 8.96 -7.26
CA GLU A 370 11.75 10.14 -7.48
C GLU A 370 10.37 9.95 -6.84
N VAL A 371 9.95 10.91 -6.01
CA VAL A 371 8.66 10.93 -5.29
C VAL A 371 7.92 12.23 -5.59
N VAL A 372 6.66 12.12 -6.01
CA VAL A 372 5.76 13.27 -6.18
C VAL A 372 4.56 13.11 -5.26
N PHE A 373 4.27 14.13 -4.45
CA PHE A 373 2.97 14.26 -3.79
C PHE A 373 2.03 15.02 -4.72
N ALA A 374 1.06 14.31 -5.30
CA ALA A 374 0.00 14.88 -6.12
C ALA A 374 -1.18 15.27 -5.21
N ILE A 375 -1.42 16.57 -5.04
CA ILE A 375 -2.43 17.11 -4.13
C ILE A 375 -3.19 18.21 -4.88
N ALA A 376 -4.37 17.89 -5.42
CA ALA A 376 -5.11 18.80 -6.29
C ALA A 376 -5.54 20.12 -5.60
N ASN A 377 -5.95 20.06 -4.33
CA ASN A 377 -6.36 21.24 -3.56
C ASN A 377 -5.12 22.10 -3.20
N ARG A 378 -5.04 23.32 -3.76
CA ARG A 378 -3.93 24.29 -3.59
C ARG A 378 -3.59 24.57 -2.13
N LYS A 379 -4.62 24.75 -1.28
CA LYS A 379 -4.45 25.02 0.16
C LYS A 379 -3.85 23.79 0.85
N MET A 380 -4.46 22.62 0.66
CA MET A 380 -3.97 21.36 1.24
C MET A 380 -2.54 21.03 0.79
N ALA A 381 -2.17 21.33 -0.46
CA ALA A 381 -0.81 21.17 -0.96
C ALA A 381 0.20 22.10 -0.25
N THR A 382 -0.23 23.34 0.04
CA THR A 382 0.58 24.35 0.77
C THR A 382 0.76 23.96 2.23
N ASP A 383 -0.32 23.54 2.90
CA ASP A 383 -0.31 23.06 4.28
C ASP A 383 0.58 21.79 4.41
N PHE A 384 0.47 20.87 3.46
CA PHE A 384 1.31 19.67 3.37
C PHE A 384 2.78 20.03 3.14
N ALA A 385 3.09 20.98 2.25
CA ALA A 385 4.47 21.44 2.01
C ALA A 385 5.09 22.10 3.25
N SER A 386 4.33 22.94 3.94
CA SER A 386 4.74 23.58 5.20
C SER A 386 5.08 22.54 6.27
N ALA A 387 4.21 21.54 6.48
CA ALA A 387 4.42 20.49 7.46
C ALA A 387 5.50 19.47 7.07
N PHE A 388 5.64 19.14 5.78
CA PHE A 388 6.71 18.30 5.25
C PHE A 388 8.06 19.02 5.35
N GLY A 389 8.10 20.34 5.18
CA GLY A 389 9.29 21.17 5.34
C GLY A 389 10.39 20.85 4.32
N GLY A 390 11.64 21.11 4.70
CA GLY A 390 12.80 20.88 3.82
C GLY A 390 12.96 21.90 2.68
N GLY A 391 12.12 22.94 2.61
CA GLY A 391 12.17 23.97 1.58
C GLY A 391 11.55 23.54 0.24
N ILE A 392 10.65 22.56 0.25
CA ILE A 392 9.95 22.11 -0.96
C ILE A 392 8.83 23.11 -1.29
N GLU A 393 8.91 23.73 -2.47
CA GLU A 393 7.86 24.60 -3.01
C GLU A 393 6.74 23.79 -3.66
N VAL A 394 5.54 24.38 -3.77
CA VAL A 394 4.38 23.75 -4.43
C VAL A 394 4.37 24.16 -5.90
N GLU A 395 4.56 23.17 -6.78
CA GLU A 395 4.53 23.35 -8.23
C GLU A 395 3.10 23.34 -8.78
N ASP A 396 2.85 24.17 -9.80
CA ASP A 396 1.60 24.15 -10.58
C ASP A 396 1.62 23.03 -11.62
N GLY A 397 0.67 22.10 -11.49
CA GLY A 397 0.45 21.03 -12.46
C GLY A 397 -0.60 21.37 -13.51
N PRO A 398 -0.70 20.60 -14.61
CA PRO A 398 -1.84 20.68 -15.52
C PRO A 398 -3.13 20.41 -14.73
N GLY A 399 -4.10 21.32 -14.86
CA GLY A 399 -5.33 21.29 -14.06
C GLY A 399 -5.24 21.97 -12.69
N SER A 400 -4.16 22.72 -12.36
CA SER A 400 -4.06 23.48 -11.10
C SER A 400 -4.85 24.80 -11.08
N GLY A 401 -5.34 25.27 -12.23
CA GLY A 401 -6.09 26.52 -12.31
C GLY A 401 -7.46 26.43 -11.67
N ASP A 402 -7.97 27.56 -11.18
CA ASP A 402 -9.25 27.74 -10.47
C ASP A 402 -10.47 27.59 -11.39
N GLY A 403 -10.57 26.45 -12.08
CA GLY A 403 -11.59 26.12 -13.05
C GLY A 403 -12.90 25.71 -12.38
N GLU A 404 -13.65 26.73 -11.93
CA GLU A 404 -14.96 26.63 -11.26
C GLU A 404 -15.02 25.56 -10.17
N GLU A 405 -14.81 26.01 -8.94
CA GLU A 405 -15.19 25.35 -7.69
C GLU A 405 -16.37 24.36 -7.83
N GLU A 406 -16.06 23.10 -8.19
CA GLU A 406 -16.66 21.95 -7.49
C GLU A 406 -16.11 22.01 -6.05
N GLU A 407 -16.58 23.04 -5.34
CA GLU A 407 -16.44 23.21 -3.91
C GLU A 407 -16.79 21.88 -3.26
N GLU A 408 -16.23 21.68 -2.07
CA GLU A 408 -16.58 20.59 -1.19
C GLU A 408 -18.01 20.82 -0.60
N GLU A 409 -19.00 21.23 -1.42
CA GLU A 409 -20.44 21.38 -1.13
C GLU A 409 -21.04 20.11 -0.51
N GLU A 410 -20.46 18.93 -0.83
CA GLU A 410 -20.81 17.67 -0.18
C GLU A 410 -20.35 17.62 1.28
N ASP A 411 -19.20 18.21 1.64
CA ASP A 411 -18.70 18.32 3.01
C ASP A 411 -19.20 19.58 3.73
N THR A 412 -19.25 20.80 3.15
CA THR A 412 -19.67 22.02 3.88
C THR A 412 -21.05 21.87 4.53
N VAL A 413 -22.03 21.33 3.80
CA VAL A 413 -23.38 21.08 4.35
C VAL A 413 -23.43 19.79 5.20
N ALA A 414 -22.46 18.87 5.10
CA ALA A 414 -22.30 17.75 6.03
C ALA A 414 -21.67 18.20 7.36
N GLU A 415 -20.67 19.07 7.33
CA GLU A 415 -20.07 19.76 8.47
C GLU A 415 -21.09 20.65 9.17
N GLU A 416 -21.92 21.40 8.43
CA GLU A 416 -23.06 22.10 9.02
C GLU A 416 -24.01 21.13 9.73
N LEU A 417 -24.32 19.95 9.14
CA LEU A 417 -25.18 18.96 9.78
C LEU A 417 -24.53 18.38 11.04
N ARG A 418 -23.25 17.98 10.98
CA ARG A 418 -22.45 17.50 12.11
C ARG A 418 -22.43 18.53 13.25
N LYS A 419 -22.23 19.81 12.91
CA LYS A 419 -22.25 20.94 13.86
C LYS A 419 -23.63 21.16 14.47
N LYS A 420 -24.70 21.13 13.66
CA LYS A 420 -26.10 21.25 14.14
C LYS A 420 -26.51 20.06 15.03
N ILE A 421 -26.04 18.85 14.73
CA ILE A 421 -26.20 17.65 15.56
C ILE A 421 -25.50 17.86 16.91
N GLN A 422 -24.22 18.24 16.92
CA GLN A 422 -23.44 18.47 18.14
C GLN A 422 -24.02 19.59 19.02
N GLU A 423 -24.47 20.69 18.41
CA GLU A 423 -25.14 21.80 19.10
C GLU A 423 -26.46 21.34 19.73
N MET A 424 -27.27 20.57 19.00
CA MET A 424 -28.56 20.06 19.49
C MET A 424 -28.38 18.99 20.58
N GLU A 425 -27.36 18.16 20.52
CA GLU A 425 -26.97 17.23 21.60
C GLU A 425 -26.58 17.99 22.87
N SER A 426 -25.80 19.07 22.74
CA SER A 426 -25.45 19.96 23.86
C SER A 426 -26.70 20.58 24.48
N GLN A 427 -27.63 21.11 23.68
CA GLN A 427 -28.89 21.66 24.16
C GLN A 427 -29.77 20.59 24.87
N ILE A 428 -29.88 19.39 24.30
CA ILE A 428 -30.62 18.25 24.90
C ILE A 428 -30.02 17.80 26.24
N SER A 429 -28.70 17.97 26.44
CA SER A 429 -28.05 17.67 27.72
C SER A 429 -28.44 18.65 28.84
N GLN A 430 -28.73 19.92 28.49
CA GLN A 430 -29.03 20.99 29.44
C GLN A 430 -30.53 21.11 29.77
N VAL A 431 -31.42 20.57 28.92
CA VAL A 431 -32.88 20.62 29.15
C VAL A 431 -33.33 19.61 30.21
N TRP A 432 -33.84 20.14 31.33
CA TRP A 432 -34.44 19.37 32.43
C TRP A 432 -35.90 18.95 32.19
N ASN A 433 -36.62 19.58 31.26
CA ASN A 433 -38.02 19.27 30.97
C ASN A 433 -38.12 18.00 30.09
N PRO A 434 -38.72 16.88 30.55
CA PRO A 434 -38.73 15.62 29.81
C PRO A 434 -39.53 15.71 28.50
N ASP A 435 -40.62 16.46 28.49
CA ASP A 435 -41.52 16.63 27.35
C ASP A 435 -40.85 17.40 26.20
N LEU A 436 -40.07 18.44 26.56
CA LEU A 436 -39.24 19.20 25.61
C LEU A 436 -38.06 18.36 25.12
N LYS A 437 -37.41 17.62 26.03
CA LYS A 437 -36.28 16.74 25.72
C LYS A 437 -36.64 15.66 24.72
N GLY A 438 -37.82 15.03 24.88
CA GLY A 438 -38.35 14.05 23.93
C GLY A 438 -38.58 14.64 22.54
N ARG A 439 -39.20 15.83 22.45
CA ARG A 439 -39.44 16.51 21.16
C ARG A 439 -38.12 16.88 20.46
N MET A 440 -37.12 17.34 21.21
CA MET A 440 -35.80 17.65 20.64
C MET A 440 -35.04 16.39 20.19
N ALA A 441 -35.17 15.27 20.91
CA ALA A 441 -34.55 14.00 20.52
C ALA A 441 -35.06 13.46 19.17
N VAL A 442 -36.35 13.64 18.86
CA VAL A 442 -36.92 13.29 17.54
C VAL A 442 -36.32 14.13 16.41
N ILE A 443 -36.10 15.43 16.65
CA ILE A 443 -35.45 16.32 15.66
C ILE A 443 -33.98 15.92 15.46
N LEU A 444 -33.28 15.57 16.55
CA LEU A 444 -31.90 15.12 16.52
C LEU A 444 -31.73 13.83 15.70
N ASP A 445 -32.58 12.81 15.89
CA ASP A 445 -32.48 11.58 15.10
C ASP A 445 -32.83 11.82 13.62
N GLY A 446 -33.77 12.74 13.32
CA GLY A 446 -34.02 13.21 11.97
C GLY A 446 -32.79 13.84 11.29
N LEU A 447 -32.02 14.66 12.01
CA LEU A 447 -30.75 15.19 11.52
C LEU A 447 -29.70 14.09 11.35
N LYS A 448 -29.61 13.13 12.28
CA LYS A 448 -28.70 11.97 12.17
C LYS A 448 -29.08 11.03 11.02
N ALA A 449 -30.36 10.89 10.69
CA ALA A 449 -30.83 10.15 9.51
C ALA A 449 -30.42 10.86 8.22
N GLN A 450 -30.58 12.19 8.14
CA GLN A 450 -30.10 12.99 7.01
C GLN A 450 -28.58 12.89 6.82
N LEU A 451 -27.79 12.86 7.92
CA LEU A 451 -26.35 12.64 7.85
C LEU A 451 -26.02 11.22 7.34
N ARG A 452 -26.61 10.17 7.93
CA ARG A 452 -26.42 8.76 7.52
C ARG A 452 -26.73 8.52 6.04
N ALA A 453 -27.82 9.11 5.53
CA ALA A 453 -28.21 9.02 4.12
C ALA A 453 -27.22 9.74 3.19
N ARG A 454 -26.67 10.88 3.61
CA ARG A 454 -25.66 11.66 2.88
C ARG A 454 -24.28 10.98 2.86
N GLU A 455 -23.88 10.39 3.98
CA GLU A 455 -22.60 9.67 4.14
C GLU A 455 -22.61 8.24 3.56
N GLY A 456 -23.75 7.76 3.04
CA GLY A 456 -23.84 6.49 2.31
C GLY A 456 -23.73 5.24 3.19
N THR A 457 -24.13 5.34 4.46
CA THR A 457 -24.31 4.20 5.37
C THR A 457 -25.70 3.58 5.19
N PRO A 458 -25.83 2.26 4.93
CA PRO A 458 -27.12 1.61 4.74
C PRO A 458 -27.88 1.45 6.06
N GLU A 459 -29.20 1.41 5.98
CA GLU A 459 -30.06 1.08 7.13
C GLU A 459 -29.91 -0.39 7.53
N THR A 460 -29.62 -0.65 8.80
CA THR A 460 -29.88 -1.95 9.42
C THR A 460 -31.36 -2.02 9.78
N SER A 461 -32.16 -2.62 8.92
CA SER A 461 -33.54 -2.99 9.24
C SER A 461 -33.55 -3.99 10.39
N MET A 462 -33.98 -3.55 11.58
CA MET A 462 -34.43 -4.45 12.65
C MET A 462 -35.95 -4.44 12.63
N ALA A 463 -36.53 -5.62 12.43
CA ALA A 463 -37.96 -5.85 12.53
C ALA A 463 -38.20 -7.03 13.48
N ASP A 464 -39.13 -6.78 14.40
CA ASP A 464 -39.96 -7.73 15.15
C ASP A 464 -39.33 -8.68 16.20
N GLU A 465 -40.13 -8.88 17.26
CA GLU A 465 -40.14 -9.95 18.29
C GLU A 465 -38.87 -10.10 19.18
N ASP A 466 -38.97 -9.94 20.51
CA ASP A 466 -39.62 -10.89 21.41
C ASP A 466 -40.43 -10.24 22.57
N GLU A 467 -41.63 -10.78 22.83
CA GLU A 467 -42.30 -10.67 24.14
C GLU A 467 -42.06 -11.95 24.96
N SER A 468 -41.36 -11.87 26.10
CA SER A 468 -41.65 -12.77 27.24
C SER A 468 -40.97 -12.36 28.56
N ASN A 469 -41.82 -12.03 29.53
CA ASN A 469 -41.89 -12.59 30.89
C ASN A 469 -40.58 -12.95 31.64
N GLU A 470 -40.35 -12.30 32.79
CA GLU A 470 -39.89 -13.01 33.99
C GLU A 470 -40.44 -12.37 35.28
N GLU A 471 -40.75 -13.19 36.29
CA GLU A 471 -41.48 -12.82 37.51
C GLU A 471 -40.56 -12.66 38.74
N GLN A 472 -40.92 -11.77 39.66
CA GLN A 472 -40.53 -11.66 41.08
C GLN A 472 -41.42 -10.52 41.64
N GLY A 473 -42.34 -10.71 42.60
CA GLY A 473 -42.21 -11.25 43.97
C GLY A 473 -42.37 -10.06 44.94
N GLU A 474 -43.43 -9.90 45.75
CA GLU A 474 -43.80 -10.63 46.99
C GLU A 474 -42.68 -10.58 48.07
N GLU A 475 -42.89 -10.17 49.33
CA GLU A 475 -44.04 -9.54 50.06
C GLU A 475 -43.70 -8.02 50.33
N GLU A 476 -44.13 -7.21 51.31
CA GLU A 476 -44.96 -7.20 52.55
C GLU A 476 -45.77 -5.86 52.53
N ILE A 477 -47.09 -5.79 52.78
CA ILE A 477 -47.85 -5.73 54.04
C ILE A 477 -47.51 -4.55 55.00
N GLU A 478 -48.43 -3.57 55.12
CA GLU A 478 -48.97 -3.07 56.41
C GLU A 478 -50.27 -2.24 56.19
N ASP A 479 -51.20 -2.26 57.16
CA ASP A 479 -52.55 -1.70 57.05
C ASP A 479 -52.68 -0.24 57.56
N SER A 480 -53.60 0.57 57.01
CA SER A 480 -54.48 1.49 57.80
C SER A 480 -55.56 2.24 56.98
N ASP A 481 -56.81 1.91 57.32
CA ASP A 481 -58.09 2.64 57.34
C ASP A 481 -58.23 4.14 56.97
N ASP A 482 -59.44 4.48 56.48
CA ASP A 482 -60.23 5.74 56.54
C ASP A 482 -59.60 7.10 56.05
N GLU A 483 -60.28 7.98 55.28
CA GLU A 483 -61.71 8.18 54.92
C GLU A 483 -61.94 8.45 53.41
#